data_AF-A0A430V1H1-F1
#
_entry.id   AF-A0A430V1H1-F1
#
_cell.length_a   1.000
_cell.length_b   1.000
_cell.length_c   1.000
_cell.angle_alpha   90.00
_cell.angle_beta   90.00
_cell.angle_gamma   90.00
#
_symmetry.space_group_name_H-M   'P 1'
#
loop_
_entity.id
_entity.type
_entity.pdbx_description
1 polymer ?
#
loop_
_entity_poly.entity_id
_entity_poly.type
_entity_poly.pdbx_seq_one_letter_code
_entity_poly.pdbx_strand_id
1 'polypeptide(L)'
;MNPLEAPYPVYLVRETEVVRNSLAEGLPLPQGDTLEVVLATMNLDSFSDPEAFGSLSLELAQAFALEAALLLKDLKERQALQEAARTDPLTGLGNRRALEEAFPLLLQEARTLGEPLSLIYWDLNGLKALNDREGHAVGDQALKSLAQALRNLSRRRDVAFRIGGDEFVS
;
A
#
# COMPACT_ATOMS: atom_id res chain seq x y z
N MET A 1 0.90 39.97 9.49
CA MET A 1 0.29 39.14 10.54
C MET A 1 0.87 37.75 10.41
N ASN A 2 1.44 37.23 11.49
CA ASN A 2 2.11 35.94 11.56
C ASN A 2 1.04 34.83 11.78
N PRO A 3 0.94 33.79 10.94
CA PRO A 3 -0.14 32.79 11.02
C PRO A 3 0.09 31.69 12.07
N LEU A 4 0.82 31.97 13.16
CA LEU A 4 1.26 30.97 14.17
C LEU A 4 0.57 31.08 15.54
N GLU A 5 -0.53 31.83 15.67
CA GLU A 5 -1.29 31.94 16.92
C GLU A 5 -2.74 31.53 16.73
N ALA A 6 -3.08 30.29 17.09
CA ALA A 6 -4.45 29.79 17.22
C ALA A 6 -4.70 29.26 18.64
N PRO A 7 -5.93 29.33 19.18
CA PRO A 7 -6.16 29.44 20.63
C PRO A 7 -6.52 28.15 21.40
N TYR A 8 -6.47 26.93 20.82
CA TYR A 8 -7.01 25.72 21.50
C TYR A 8 -6.09 24.48 21.42
N PRO A 9 -6.05 23.62 22.47
CA PRO A 9 -5.12 22.49 22.55
C PRO A 9 -5.66 21.18 21.96
N VAL A 10 -4.76 20.40 21.35
CA VAL A 10 -5.01 19.05 20.82
C VAL A 10 -4.00 18.07 21.42
N TYR A 11 -4.41 16.82 21.66
CA TYR A 11 -3.56 15.77 22.25
C TYR A 11 -3.25 14.65 21.24
N LEU A 12 -1.96 14.43 20.96
CA LEU A 12 -1.42 13.22 20.33
C LEU A 12 -0.79 12.35 21.42
N VAL A 13 -1.14 11.06 21.43
CA VAL A 13 -0.49 10.09 22.33
C VAL A 13 0.64 9.39 21.56
N ARG A 14 1.88 9.75 21.89
CA ARG A 14 3.08 8.93 21.66
C ARG A 14 3.91 8.93 22.93
N GLU A 15 4.55 7.81 23.22
CA GLU A 15 5.14 7.45 24.52
C GLU A 15 5.83 8.59 25.29
N THR A 16 5.38 8.76 26.54
CA THR A 16 6.10 9.37 27.69
C THR A 16 6.38 10.87 27.79
N GLU A 17 5.92 11.75 26.89
CA GLU A 17 5.99 13.20 27.17
C GLU A 17 4.88 14.02 26.51
N VAL A 18 4.17 14.83 27.30
CA VAL A 18 3.15 15.79 26.84
C VAL A 18 3.86 17.01 26.27
N VAL A 19 4.07 17.03 24.94
CA VAL A 19 4.59 18.22 24.25
C VAL A 19 3.44 19.03 23.67
N ARG A 20 3.24 20.24 24.20
CA ARG A 20 2.38 21.28 23.59
C ARG A 20 3.00 21.72 22.26
N ASN A 21 2.39 21.37 21.12
CA ASN A 21 2.39 22.29 19.98
C ASN A 21 1.20 22.05 19.02
N SER A 22 0.75 23.18 18.48
CA SER A 22 -0.44 23.54 17.69
C SER A 22 -0.93 22.64 16.53
N LEU A 23 -2.27 22.52 16.46
CA LEU A 23 -3.16 22.41 15.27
C LEU A 23 -3.19 21.11 14.45
N ALA A 24 -3.95 20.11 14.92
CA ALA A 24 -4.82 19.21 14.13
C ALA A 24 -5.42 18.12 15.03
N GLU A 25 -6.72 18.18 15.36
CA GLU A 25 -7.37 17.10 16.12
C GLU A 25 -7.32 15.78 15.37
N GLY A 26 -6.84 14.75 16.06
CA GLY A 26 -6.76 13.42 15.50
C GLY A 26 -6.94 12.38 16.58
N LEU A 27 -8.12 11.77 16.64
CA LEU A 27 -8.31 10.55 17.42
C LEU A 27 -7.46 9.43 16.80
N PRO A 28 -6.43 8.90 17.50
CA PRO A 28 -5.60 7.85 16.96
C PRO A 28 -6.42 6.57 16.83
N LEU A 29 -6.34 5.92 15.67
CA LEU A 29 -6.94 4.61 15.43
C LEU A 29 -5.89 3.52 15.64
N PRO A 30 -5.82 2.86 16.82
CA PRO A 30 -4.75 1.91 17.12
C PRO A 30 -4.84 0.61 16.31
N GLN A 31 -3.69 0.06 15.93
CA GLN A 31 -3.56 -1.26 15.32
C GLN A 31 -2.93 -2.26 16.31
N GLY A 32 -3.75 -3.03 17.04
CA GLY A 32 -3.30 -4.12 17.94
C GLY A 32 -2.99 -3.69 19.37
N ASP A 33 -2.54 -4.63 20.21
CA ASP A 33 -2.23 -4.44 21.65
C ASP A 33 -1.02 -3.51 21.92
N THR A 34 -0.38 -3.01 20.87
CA THR A 34 0.75 -2.08 20.94
C THR A 34 0.37 -0.80 20.20
N LEU A 35 0.35 0.33 20.91
CA LEU A 35 -0.03 1.68 20.45
C LEU A 35 0.92 2.29 19.38
N GLU A 36 1.64 1.48 18.59
CA GLU A 36 2.71 1.96 17.69
C GLU A 36 2.25 2.43 16.30
N VAL A 37 1.05 2.06 15.86
CA VAL A 37 0.56 2.42 14.51
C VAL A 37 -0.83 3.07 14.60
N VAL A 38 -0.88 4.36 14.23
CA VAL A 38 -2.12 5.12 14.04
C VAL A 38 -2.60 4.91 12.60
N LEU A 39 -3.78 4.30 12.43
CA LEU A 39 -4.36 3.97 11.12
C LEU A 39 -4.92 5.21 10.39
N ALA A 40 -5.59 6.10 11.13
CA ALA A 40 -6.05 7.41 10.65
C ALA A 40 -6.34 8.32 11.86
N THR A 41 -6.73 9.56 11.57
CA THR A 41 -7.10 10.58 12.56
C THR A 41 -8.44 11.20 12.19
N MET A 42 -9.36 11.31 13.15
CA MET A 42 -10.61 12.06 13.00
C MET A 42 -10.44 13.47 13.59
N ASN A 43 -10.70 14.48 12.77
CA ASN A 43 -10.60 15.91 13.13
C ASN A 43 -12.00 16.50 13.27
N LEU A 44 -12.27 17.21 14.36
CA LEU A 44 -13.49 17.98 14.59
C LEU A 44 -13.11 19.46 14.57
N ASP A 45 -13.83 20.26 13.77
CA ASP A 45 -13.50 21.69 13.61
C ASP A 45 -14.78 22.53 13.53
N SER A 46 -14.72 23.74 14.10
CA SER A 46 -15.79 24.73 14.13
C SER A 46 -15.19 26.12 13.91
N PHE A 47 -15.47 26.72 12.76
CA PHE A 47 -14.92 28.03 12.38
C PHE A 47 -15.55 29.23 13.09
N SER A 48 -16.63 29.02 13.84
CA SER A 48 -17.47 30.08 14.40
C SER A 48 -17.64 30.02 15.91
N ASP A 49 -17.38 28.87 16.53
CA ASP A 49 -17.60 28.66 17.96
C ASP A 49 -16.54 27.70 18.53
N PRO A 50 -15.66 28.17 19.42
CA PRO A 50 -14.65 27.36 20.08
C PRO A 50 -15.16 26.31 21.07
N GLU A 51 -16.37 26.49 21.60
CA GLU A 51 -17.01 25.58 22.57
C GLU A 51 -18.10 24.73 21.89
N ALA A 52 -18.06 24.65 20.54
CA ALA A 52 -19.07 23.98 19.74
C ALA A 52 -19.27 22.49 20.07
N PHE A 53 -18.27 21.86 20.67
CA PHE A 53 -18.27 20.43 20.98
C PHE A 53 -18.35 20.18 22.48
N GLY A 54 -19.58 20.03 22.98
CA GLY A 54 -19.82 19.54 24.33
C GLY A 54 -19.42 18.08 24.52
N SER A 55 -19.43 17.61 25.78
CA SER A 55 -19.02 16.24 26.14
C SER A 55 -19.76 15.15 25.38
N LEU A 56 -21.08 15.28 25.18
CA LEU A 56 -21.87 14.33 24.41
C LEU A 56 -21.45 14.26 22.94
N SER A 57 -21.13 15.40 22.32
CA SER A 57 -20.65 15.45 20.93
C SER A 57 -19.30 14.76 20.77
N LEU A 58 -18.40 14.96 21.75
CA LEU A 58 -17.10 14.29 21.79
C LEU A 58 -17.23 12.78 22.04
N GLU A 59 -18.13 12.35 22.92
CA GLU A 59 -18.44 10.93 23.16
C GLU A 59 -18.99 10.25 21.89
N LEU A 60 -19.92 10.90 21.20
CA LEU A 60 -20.44 10.42 19.93
C LEU A 60 -19.34 10.36 18.87
N ALA A 61 -18.51 11.40 18.74
CA ALA A 61 -17.40 11.41 17.81
C ALA A 61 -16.37 10.31 18.10
N GLN A 62 -16.09 10.02 19.38
CA GLN A 62 -15.23 8.89 19.75
C GLN A 62 -15.85 7.55 19.36
N ALA A 63 -17.15 7.35 19.58
CA ALA A 63 -17.85 6.14 19.16
C ALA A 63 -17.79 5.95 17.64
N PHE A 64 -18.03 7.01 16.86
CA PHE A 64 -17.90 7.00 15.41
C PHE A 64 -16.47 6.75 14.95
N ALA A 65 -15.48 7.36 15.60
CA ALA A 65 -14.07 7.16 15.26
C ALA A 65 -13.67 5.70 15.44
N LEU A 66 -14.10 5.05 16.52
CA LEU A 66 -13.83 3.63 16.76
C LEU A 66 -14.44 2.74 15.68
N GLU A 67 -15.69 2.99 15.28
CA GLU A 67 -16.35 2.23 14.22
C GLU A 67 -15.65 2.43 12.87
N ALA A 68 -15.32 3.68 12.52
CA ALA A 68 -14.56 4.00 11.32
C ALA A 68 -13.19 3.33 11.29
N ALA A 69 -12.52 3.20 12.44
CA ALA A 69 -11.24 2.50 12.58
C ALA A 69 -11.33 1.03 12.19
N LEU A 70 -12.34 0.34 12.70
CA LEU A 70 -12.54 -1.09 12.43
C LEU A 70 -12.80 -1.32 10.95
N LEU A 71 -13.63 -0.47 10.33
CA LEU A 71 -13.90 -0.53 8.89
C LEU A 71 -12.65 -0.26 8.06
N LEU A 72 -11.89 0.80 8.37
CA LEU A 72 -10.64 1.11 7.69
C LEU A 72 -9.61 -0.01 7.83
N LYS A 73 -9.54 -0.64 9.00
CA LYS A 73 -8.63 -1.76 9.25
C LYS A 73 -8.98 -2.96 8.37
N ASP A 74 -10.25 -3.35 8.36
CA ASP A 74 -10.75 -4.46 7.54
C ASP A 74 -10.52 -4.18 6.03
N LEU A 75 -10.77 -2.96 5.57
CA LEU A 75 -10.48 -2.57 4.19
C LEU A 75 -8.99 -2.69 3.85
N LYS A 76 -8.11 -2.20 4.73
CA LYS A 76 -6.66 -2.26 4.53
C LYS A 76 -6.13 -3.69 4.54
N GLU A 77 -6.63 -4.53 5.45
CA GLU A 77 -6.28 -5.96 5.50
C GLU A 77 -6.74 -6.69 4.24
N ARG A 78 -7.97 -6.44 3.79
CA ARG A 78 -8.47 -6.99 2.52
C ARG A 78 -7.65 -6.54 1.33
N GLN A 79 -7.25 -5.27 1.27
CA GLN A 79 -6.40 -4.75 0.20
C GLN A 79 -5.03 -5.44 0.22
N ALA A 80 -4.40 -5.56 1.39
CA ALA A 80 -3.12 -6.25 1.53
C ALA A 80 -3.22 -7.73 1.10
N LEU A 81 -4.32 -8.41 1.45
CA LEU A 81 -4.59 -9.78 1.00
C LEU A 81 -4.76 -9.85 -0.52
N GLN A 82 -5.45 -8.89 -1.14
CA GLN A 82 -5.61 -8.82 -2.59
C GLN A 82 -4.28 -8.55 -3.30
N GLU A 83 -3.45 -7.64 -2.77
CA GLU A 83 -2.12 -7.34 -3.30
C GLU A 83 -1.19 -8.56 -3.19
N ALA A 84 -1.19 -9.24 -2.04
CA ALA A 84 -0.46 -10.49 -1.85
C ALA A 84 -0.92 -11.58 -2.83
N ALA A 85 -2.23 -11.68 -3.09
CA ALA A 85 -2.79 -12.62 -4.06
C ALA A 85 -2.42 -12.30 -5.52
N ARG A 86 -1.94 -11.08 -5.80
CA ARG A 86 -1.52 -10.60 -7.13
C ARG A 86 -0.01 -10.55 -7.30
N THR A 87 0.76 -10.79 -6.25
CA THR A 87 2.22 -10.64 -6.26
C THR A 87 2.90 -12.01 -6.21
N ASP A 88 3.95 -12.22 -7.00
CA ASP A 88 4.83 -13.37 -6.86
C ASP A 88 5.74 -13.17 -5.64
N PRO A 89 5.69 -14.04 -4.61
CA PRO A 89 6.39 -13.79 -3.35
C PRO A 89 7.91 -13.86 -3.46
N LEU A 90 8.45 -14.54 -4.48
CA LEU A 90 9.90 -14.69 -4.65
C LEU A 90 10.53 -13.46 -5.31
N THR A 91 9.89 -12.94 -6.34
CA THR A 91 10.42 -11.85 -7.18
C THR A 91 9.81 -10.50 -6.84
N GLY A 92 8.60 -10.48 -6.27
CA GLY A 92 7.77 -9.30 -6.02
C GLY A 92 7.15 -8.71 -7.30
N LEU A 93 7.24 -9.40 -8.44
CA LEU A 93 6.53 -9.00 -9.66
C LEU A 93 5.04 -9.32 -9.55
N GLY A 94 4.23 -8.84 -10.49
CA GLY A 94 2.87 -9.38 -10.62
C GLY A 94 2.92 -10.87 -10.91
N ASN A 95 1.98 -11.64 -10.36
CA ASN A 95 1.87 -13.07 -10.70
C ASN A 95 0.95 -13.27 -11.92
N ARG A 96 0.72 -14.52 -12.31
CA ARG A 96 -0.21 -14.88 -13.40
C ARG A 96 -1.59 -14.22 -13.27
N ARG A 97 -2.15 -14.19 -12.06
CA ARG A 97 -3.46 -13.58 -11.82
C ARG A 97 -3.42 -12.07 -12.06
N ALA A 98 -2.35 -11.40 -11.64
CA ALA A 98 -2.18 -9.98 -11.91
C ALA A 98 -2.10 -9.68 -13.41
N LEU A 99 -1.44 -10.54 -14.21
CA LEU A 99 -1.43 -10.41 -15.67
C LEU A 99 -2.84 -10.55 -16.25
N GLU A 100 -3.59 -11.58 -15.85
CA GLU A 100 -4.95 -11.84 -16.34
C GLU A 100 -5.91 -10.68 -16.03
N GLU A 101 -5.75 -10.04 -14.87
CA GLU A 101 -6.55 -8.89 -14.46
C GLU A 101 -6.09 -7.58 -15.14
N ALA A 102 -4.79 -7.38 -15.33
CA ALA A 102 -4.23 -6.14 -15.90
C ALA A 102 -4.32 -6.09 -17.44
N PHE A 103 -4.16 -7.22 -18.13
CA PHE A 103 -4.05 -7.25 -19.59
C PHE A 103 -5.27 -6.64 -20.32
N PRO A 104 -6.54 -6.93 -19.94
CA PRO A 104 -7.70 -6.28 -20.56
C PRO A 104 -7.70 -4.76 -20.39
N LEU A 105 -7.25 -4.26 -19.23
CA LEU A 105 -7.18 -2.83 -18.91
C LEU A 105 -6.12 -2.14 -19.76
N LEU A 106 -4.92 -2.73 -19.85
CA LEU A 106 -3.82 -2.22 -20.69
C LEU A 106 -4.20 -2.18 -22.17
N LEU A 107 -4.89 -3.23 -22.65
CA LEU A 107 -5.38 -3.29 -24.03
C LEU A 107 -6.43 -2.21 -24.32
N GLN A 108 -7.35 -1.98 -23.38
CA GLN A 108 -8.36 -0.93 -23.50
C GLN A 108 -7.72 0.46 -23.48
N GLU A 109 -6.74 0.70 -22.59
CA GLU A 109 -6.02 1.96 -22.48
C GLU A 109 -5.26 2.27 -23.77
N ALA A 110 -4.48 1.31 -24.29
CA ALA A 110 -3.75 1.45 -25.56
C ALA A 110 -4.69 1.80 -26.72
N ARG A 111 -5.85 1.12 -26.82
CA ARG A 111 -6.89 1.44 -27.82
C ARG A 111 -7.44 2.85 -27.66
N THR A 112 -7.67 3.29 -26.43
CA THR A 112 -8.23 4.62 -26.13
C THR A 112 -7.24 5.72 -26.49
N LEU A 113 -5.95 5.50 -26.23
CA LEU A 113 -4.87 6.44 -26.54
C LEU A 113 -4.42 6.37 -28.00
N GLY A 114 -4.83 5.34 -28.75
CA GLY A 114 -4.34 5.09 -30.11
C GLY A 114 -2.85 4.69 -30.15
N GLU A 115 -2.32 4.17 -29.05
CA GLU A 115 -0.92 3.75 -28.90
C GLU A 115 -0.80 2.23 -29.08
N PRO A 116 0.32 1.70 -29.62
CA PRO A 116 0.54 0.27 -29.70
C PRO A 116 0.83 -0.33 -28.33
N LEU A 117 0.28 -1.52 -28.06
CA LEU A 117 0.65 -2.37 -26.92
C LEU A 117 1.55 -3.50 -27.41
N SER A 118 2.70 -3.69 -26.76
CA SER A 118 3.61 -4.82 -27.00
C SER A 118 3.59 -5.75 -25.80
N LEU A 119 3.76 -7.06 -26.05
CA LEU A 119 3.90 -8.07 -25.02
C LEU A 119 5.12 -8.92 -25.33
N ILE A 120 5.98 -9.11 -24.35
CA ILE A 120 7.21 -9.91 -24.45
C ILE A 120 7.10 -11.06 -23.45
N TYR A 121 7.33 -12.28 -23.93
CA TYR A 121 7.42 -13.46 -23.11
C TYR A 121 8.89 -13.87 -22.96
N TRP A 122 9.27 -14.19 -21.73
CA TRP A 122 10.63 -14.54 -21.35
C TRP A 122 10.64 -15.92 -20.68
N ASP A 123 11.61 -16.76 -21.05
CA ASP A 123 11.84 -18.06 -20.42
C ASP A 123 13.30 -18.18 -19.98
N LEU A 124 13.53 -18.48 -18.69
CA LEU A 124 14.87 -18.61 -18.14
C LEU A 124 15.44 -20.00 -18.41
N ASN A 125 16.16 -20.11 -19.53
CA ASN A 125 16.82 -21.35 -19.91
C ASN A 125 17.79 -21.89 -18.84
N GLY A 126 17.69 -23.20 -18.58
CA GLY A 126 18.67 -23.93 -17.76
C GLY A 126 18.49 -23.81 -16.24
N LEU A 127 17.37 -23.24 -15.77
CA LEU A 127 17.10 -23.10 -14.34
C LEU A 127 17.14 -24.43 -13.58
N LYS A 128 16.58 -25.50 -14.16
CA LYS A 128 16.63 -26.85 -13.56
C LYS A 128 18.07 -27.34 -13.36
N ALA A 129 18.91 -27.22 -14.38
CA ALA A 129 20.31 -27.64 -14.30
C ALA A 129 21.11 -26.80 -13.28
N LEU A 130 20.78 -25.52 -13.14
CA LEU A 130 21.35 -24.66 -12.10
C LEU A 130 20.93 -25.13 -10.70
N ASN A 131 19.64 -25.42 -10.50
CA ASN A 131 19.11 -25.93 -9.23
C ASN A 131 19.74 -27.27 -8.85
N ASP A 132 19.87 -28.18 -9.83
CA ASP A 132 20.42 -29.51 -9.60
C ASP A 132 21.91 -29.46 -9.23
N ARG A 133 22.66 -28.45 -9.71
CA ARG A 133 24.11 -28.30 -9.46
C ARG A 133 24.43 -27.46 -8.23
N GLU A 134 23.73 -26.36 -8.02
CA GLU A 134 24.06 -25.32 -7.02
C GLU A 134 23.00 -25.18 -5.92
N GLY A 135 21.88 -25.90 -6.05
CA GLY A 135 20.75 -25.83 -5.13
C GLY A 135 19.73 -24.74 -5.47
N HIS A 136 18.53 -24.89 -4.92
CA HIS A 136 17.39 -24.01 -5.17
C HIS A 136 17.63 -22.54 -4.79
N ALA A 137 18.41 -22.27 -3.74
CA ALA A 137 18.72 -20.90 -3.32
C ALA A 137 19.44 -20.10 -4.42
N VAL A 138 20.27 -20.76 -5.23
CA VAL A 138 20.98 -20.11 -6.33
C VAL A 138 20.05 -19.88 -7.52
N GLY A 139 19.15 -20.81 -7.83
CA GLY A 139 18.11 -20.58 -8.84
C GLY A 139 17.14 -19.46 -8.45
N ASP A 140 16.75 -19.39 -7.18
CA ASP A 140 15.95 -18.31 -6.64
C ASP A 140 16.63 -16.95 -6.83
N GLN A 141 17.95 -16.90 -6.65
CA GLN A 141 18.72 -15.68 -6.89
C GLN A 141 18.78 -15.32 -8.38
N ALA A 142 18.85 -16.30 -9.28
CA ALA A 142 18.78 -16.07 -10.73
C ALA A 142 17.41 -15.46 -11.12
N LEU A 143 16.32 -16.02 -10.60
CA LEU A 143 14.96 -15.51 -10.81
C LEU A 143 14.79 -14.08 -10.29
N LYS A 144 15.27 -13.79 -9.08
CA LYS A 144 15.27 -12.43 -8.52
C LYS A 144 16.09 -11.45 -9.37
N SER A 145 17.22 -11.90 -9.91
CA SER A 145 18.08 -11.06 -10.76
C SER A 145 17.40 -10.71 -12.08
N LEU A 146 16.72 -11.67 -12.72
CA LEU A 146 15.93 -11.40 -13.92
C LEU A 146 14.77 -10.43 -13.61
N ALA A 147 14.04 -10.67 -12.51
CA ALA A 147 12.97 -9.77 -12.10
C ALA A 147 13.44 -8.33 -11.86
N GLN A 148 14.60 -8.16 -11.23
CA GLN A 148 15.20 -6.85 -11.02
C GLN A 148 15.63 -6.19 -12.35
N ALA A 149 16.18 -6.97 -13.28
CA ALA A 149 16.53 -6.48 -14.61
C ALA A 149 15.28 -6.00 -15.36
N LEU A 150 14.19 -6.77 -15.33
CA LEU A 150 12.90 -6.37 -15.94
C LEU A 150 12.40 -5.05 -15.34
N ARG A 151 12.34 -4.93 -14.00
CA ARG A 151 11.93 -3.67 -13.34
C ARG A 151 12.78 -2.46 -13.74
N ASN A 152 14.10 -2.64 -13.86
CA ASN A 152 15.00 -1.54 -14.18
C ASN A 152 14.89 -1.09 -15.64
N LEU A 153 14.50 -2.01 -16.54
CA LEU A 153 14.31 -1.74 -17.96
C LEU A 153 12.90 -1.21 -18.27
N SER A 154 11.92 -1.50 -17.39
CA SER A 154 10.55 -1.02 -17.49
C SER A 154 10.44 0.49 -17.29
N ARG A 155 9.73 1.16 -18.22
CA ARG A 155 9.27 2.54 -18.07
C ARG A 155 8.13 2.59 -17.05
N ARG A 156 7.72 3.81 -16.68
CA ARG A 156 6.64 4.04 -15.70
C ARG A 156 5.29 3.37 -16.03
N ARG A 157 5.02 3.10 -17.32
CA ARG A 157 3.80 2.44 -17.79
C ARG A 157 3.99 0.95 -18.08
N ASP A 158 5.23 0.47 -18.07
CA ASP A 158 5.52 -0.93 -18.35
C ASP A 158 5.32 -1.74 -17.06
N VAL A 159 4.80 -2.95 -17.20
CA VAL A 159 4.55 -3.87 -16.09
C VAL A 159 5.25 -5.18 -16.37
N ALA A 160 5.68 -5.89 -15.34
CA ALA A 160 6.31 -7.20 -15.48
C ALA A 160 5.67 -8.21 -14.53
N PHE A 161 5.53 -9.43 -15.02
CA PHE A 161 4.86 -10.52 -14.35
C PHE A 161 5.72 -11.79 -14.38
N ARG A 162 5.66 -12.59 -13.32
CA ARG A 162 6.13 -13.98 -13.32
C ARG A 162 4.92 -14.90 -13.36
N ILE A 163 4.80 -15.67 -14.44
CA ILE A 163 3.58 -16.46 -14.72
C ILE A 163 3.79 -17.96 -14.52
N GLY A 164 5.04 -18.39 -14.35
CA GLY A 164 5.45 -19.78 -14.13
C GLY A 164 6.73 -19.89 -13.30
N GLY A 165 7.37 -21.06 -13.34
CA GLY A 165 8.60 -21.32 -12.59
C GLY A 165 9.75 -20.42 -13.04
N ASP A 166 10.00 -20.41 -14.33
CA ASP A 166 11.03 -19.67 -15.07
C ASP A 166 10.47 -18.68 -16.10
N GLU A 167 9.13 -18.61 -16.20
CA GLU A 167 8.42 -17.85 -17.24
C GLU A 167 8.00 -16.45 -16.74
N PHE A 168 8.32 -15.43 -17.53
CA PHE A 168 7.96 -14.03 -17.27
C PHE A 168 7.27 -13.39 -18.47
N VAL A 169 6.49 -12.35 -18.22
CA VAL A 169 5.81 -11.53 -19.23
C VAL A 169 6.00 -10.05 -18.91
N SER A 170 6.21 -9.21 -19.92
CA SER A 170 6.26 -7.74 -19.80
C SER A 170 5.59 -7.03 -20.96
#